data_AF-A0AA96ZGT9-F1
#
_entry.id   AF-A0AA96ZGT9-F1
#
_cell.length_a   1.000
_cell.length_b   1.000
_cell.length_c   1.000
_cell.angle_alpha   90.00
_cell.angle_beta   90.00
_cell.angle_gamma   90.00
#
_symmetry.space_group_name_H-M   'P 1'
#
loop_
_entity.id
_entity.type
_entity.pdbx_description
1 polymer ?
#
loop_
_entity_poly.entity_id
_entity_poly.type
_entity_poly.pdbx_seq_one_letter_code
_entity_poly.pdbx_strand_id
1 'polypeptide(L)'
;MSQQILPPSESWRRIDAWLAVHSASGLAVLNPPATADEVRDAERVLGIQLPGDLAESLRCHNGLSTWVTLLPEQSPLPVSGIVDRWQTRMDVATENDGLTARPWDDEPWWHPLRVPWAESADGVAQVIDQLNGQPLRPAPIGLGLS
;
A
#
# COMPACT_ATOMS: atom_id res chain seq x y z
N MET A 1 23.01 -13.97 -9.99
CA MET A 1 22.47 -12.95 -10.93
C MET A 1 21.77 -11.91 -10.08
N SER A 2 22.31 -10.70 -9.99
CA SER A 2 21.63 -9.61 -9.28
C SER A 2 20.39 -9.24 -10.08
N GLN A 3 19.20 -9.44 -9.51
CA GLN A 3 17.97 -8.92 -10.14
C GLN A 3 18.04 -7.40 -10.08
N GLN A 4 18.07 -6.76 -11.24
CA GLN A 4 17.98 -5.31 -11.33
C GLN A 4 16.51 -4.93 -11.14
N ILE A 5 16.19 -4.29 -10.01
CA ILE A 5 14.86 -3.75 -9.77
C ILE A 5 14.71 -2.51 -10.66
N LEU A 6 13.74 -2.54 -11.57
CA LEU A 6 13.41 -1.41 -12.43
C LEU A 6 12.49 -0.45 -11.70
N PRO A 7 12.55 0.86 -11.99
CA PRO A 7 11.57 1.79 -11.45
C PRO A 7 10.16 1.39 -11.92
N PRO A 8 9.11 1.68 -11.13
CA PRO A 8 7.73 1.34 -11.46
C PRO A 8 7.30 1.81 -12.85
N SER A 9 7.69 3.02 -13.28
CA SER A 9 7.35 3.54 -14.60
C SER A 9 7.91 2.71 -15.76
N GLU A 10 9.12 2.16 -15.62
CA GLU A 10 9.70 1.30 -16.65
C GLU A 10 9.04 -0.09 -16.67
N SER A 11 8.65 -0.60 -15.49
CA SER A 11 7.86 -1.83 -15.40
C SER A 11 6.49 -1.67 -16.05
N TRP A 12 5.79 -0.56 -15.78
CA TRP A 12 4.49 -0.27 -16.38
C TRP A 12 4.54 -0.16 -17.89
N ARG A 13 5.53 0.54 -18.47
CA ARG A 13 5.68 0.59 -19.94
C ARG A 13 5.76 -0.79 -20.58
N ARG A 14 6.43 -1.74 -19.93
CA ARG A 14 6.54 -3.13 -20.43
C ARG A 14 5.23 -3.87 -20.31
N ILE A 15 4.52 -3.67 -19.20
CA ILE A 15 3.18 -4.25 -18.97
C ILE A 15 2.20 -3.70 -20.00
N ASP A 16 2.15 -2.38 -20.23
CA ASP A 16 1.26 -1.73 -21.19
C ASP A 16 1.51 -2.23 -22.62
N ALA A 17 2.78 -2.30 -23.03
CA ALA A 17 3.15 -2.80 -24.35
C ALA A 17 2.74 -4.27 -24.51
N TRP A 18 2.87 -5.08 -23.46
CA TRP A 18 2.45 -6.47 -23.49
C TRP A 18 0.93 -6.61 -23.55
N LEU A 19 0.19 -5.83 -22.76
CA LEU A 19 -1.27 -5.85 -22.73
C LEU A 19 -1.90 -5.35 -24.02
N ALA A 20 -1.33 -4.32 -24.64
CA ALA A 20 -1.80 -3.80 -25.93
C ALA A 20 -1.75 -4.86 -27.04
N VAL A 21 -0.81 -5.82 -26.96
CA VAL A 21 -0.66 -6.90 -27.95
C VAL A 21 -1.48 -8.13 -27.58
N HIS A 22 -1.53 -8.49 -26.29
CA HIS A 22 -2.04 -9.80 -25.87
C HIS A 22 -3.38 -9.76 -25.14
N SER A 23 -3.80 -8.62 -24.59
CA SER A 23 -5.02 -8.51 -23.79
C SER A 23 -5.59 -7.09 -23.76
N ALA A 24 -6.39 -6.74 -24.77
CA ALA A 24 -7.10 -5.46 -24.79
C ALA A 24 -8.06 -5.30 -23.61
N SER A 25 -8.66 -6.38 -23.12
CA SER A 25 -9.52 -6.36 -21.92
C SER A 25 -8.72 -6.10 -20.65
N GLY A 26 -7.51 -6.65 -20.52
CA GLY A 26 -6.60 -6.36 -19.40
C GLY A 26 -6.10 -4.92 -19.43
N LEU A 27 -5.87 -4.35 -20.60
CA LEU A 27 -5.53 -2.93 -20.74
C LEU A 27 -6.70 -2.01 -20.35
N ALA A 28 -7.93 -2.38 -20.74
CA ALA A 28 -9.13 -1.57 -20.51
C ALA A 28 -9.52 -1.43 -19.02
N VAL A 29 -9.03 -2.32 -18.15
CA VAL A 29 -9.30 -2.25 -16.71
C VAL A 29 -8.27 -1.44 -15.93
N LEU A 30 -7.15 -1.07 -16.55
CA LEU A 30 -6.19 -0.13 -15.96
C LEU A 30 -6.83 1.26 -15.88
N ASN A 31 -6.84 1.84 -14.69
CA ASN A 31 -7.29 3.22 -14.54
C ASN A 31 -6.28 4.20 -15.17
N PRO A 32 -6.71 5.40 -15.56
CA PRO A 32 -5.78 6.46 -15.93
C PRO A 32 -4.84 6.80 -14.75
N PRO A 33 -3.70 7.46 -15.02
CA PRO A 33 -2.82 8.00 -14.00
C PRO A 33 -3.54 8.74 -12.87
N ALA A 34 -3.12 8.49 -11.63
CA ALA A 34 -3.55 9.30 -10.50
C ALA A 34 -2.98 10.72 -10.65
N THR A 35 -3.82 11.72 -10.36
CA THR A 35 -3.41 13.11 -10.32
C THR A 35 -2.54 13.39 -9.10
N ALA A 36 -1.71 14.43 -9.18
CA ALA A 36 -0.89 14.85 -8.04
C ALA A 36 -1.75 15.28 -6.84
N ASP A 37 -2.94 15.82 -7.09
CA ASP A 37 -3.87 16.25 -6.05
C ASP A 37 -4.48 15.04 -5.32
N GLU A 38 -4.91 14.00 -6.03
CA GLU A 38 -5.40 12.76 -5.41
C GLU A 38 -4.34 12.13 -4.50
N VAL A 39 -3.08 12.05 -4.96
CA VAL A 39 -1.97 11.51 -4.16
C VAL A 39 -1.74 12.37 -2.91
N ARG A 40 -1.66 13.70 -3.07
CA ARG A 40 -1.45 14.62 -1.94
C ARG A 40 -2.61 14.57 -0.94
N ASP A 41 -3.83 14.38 -1.42
CA ASP A 41 -5.00 14.26 -0.57
C ASP A 41 -4.98 12.97 0.24
N ALA A 42 -4.58 11.86 -0.38
CA ALA A 42 -4.37 10.60 0.33
C ALA A 42 -3.28 10.71 1.40
N GLU A 43 -2.12 11.29 1.07
CA GLU A 43 -1.04 11.50 2.05
C GLU A 43 -1.49 12.33 3.25
N ARG A 44 -2.34 13.33 3.03
CA ARG A 44 -2.92 14.13 4.12
C ARG A 44 -3.84 13.30 5.01
N VAL A 45 -4.64 12.40 4.44
CA VAL A 45 -5.54 11.53 5.20
C VAL A 45 -4.75 10.49 6.00
N LEU A 46 -3.75 9.86 5.38
CA LEU A 46 -2.89 8.87 6.04
C LEU A 46 -1.94 9.51 7.07
N GLY A 47 -1.68 10.82 6.97
CA GLY A 47 -0.74 11.54 7.81
C GLY A 47 0.73 11.23 7.50
N ILE A 48 1.01 10.58 6.37
CA ILE A 48 2.34 10.14 5.94
C ILE A 48 2.49 10.30 4.43
N GLN A 49 3.74 10.39 3.96
CA GLN A 49 4.02 10.33 2.52
C GLN A 49 3.83 8.90 2.01
N LEU A 50 3.32 8.74 0.80
CA LEU A 50 3.29 7.44 0.15
C LEU A 50 4.73 7.02 -0.20
N PRO A 51 5.06 5.72 -0.15
CA PRO A 51 6.33 5.23 -0.65
C PRO A 51 6.57 5.74 -2.09
N GLY A 52 7.79 6.20 -2.38
CA GLY A 52 8.11 6.82 -3.67
C GLY A 52 7.74 5.95 -4.87
N ASP A 53 8.05 4.65 -4.79
CA ASP A 53 7.72 3.68 -5.82
C ASP A 53 6.20 3.45 -5.96
N LEU A 54 5.46 3.48 -4.85
CA LEU A 54 4.00 3.38 -4.90
C LEU A 54 3.39 4.61 -5.59
N ALA A 55 3.84 5.81 -5.20
CA ALA A 55 3.38 7.05 -5.81
C ALA A 55 3.73 7.13 -7.32
N GLU A 56 4.91 6.63 -7.71
CA GLU A 56 5.29 6.52 -9.12
C GLU A 56 4.39 5.53 -9.88
N SER A 57 4.10 4.37 -9.29
CA SER A 57 3.19 3.37 -9.86
C SER A 57 1.78 3.95 -10.06
N LEU A 58 1.25 4.65 -9.07
CA LEU A 58 -0.08 5.29 -9.13
C LEU A 58 -0.15 6.37 -10.21
N ARG A 59 0.94 7.10 -10.45
CA ARG A 59 1.07 8.07 -11.54
C ARG A 59 1.20 7.43 -12.93
N CYS A 60 1.42 6.12 -13.01
CA CYS A 60 1.31 5.38 -14.27
C CYS A 60 -0.14 4.90 -14.44
N HIS A 61 -0.67 4.21 -13.43
CA HIS A 61 -2.06 3.77 -13.38
C HIS A 61 -2.61 3.88 -11.97
N ASN A 62 -3.77 4.53 -11.81
CA ASN A 62 -4.46 4.65 -10.52
C ASN A 62 -5.17 3.34 -10.13
N GLY A 63 -4.40 2.25 -9.98
CA GLY A 63 -4.93 0.92 -9.74
C GLY A 63 -5.81 0.39 -10.87
N LEU A 64 -6.70 -0.53 -10.51
CA LEU A 64 -7.65 -1.17 -11.42
C LEU A 64 -9.08 -0.71 -11.16
N SER A 65 -9.90 -0.63 -12.21
CA SER A 65 -11.34 -0.31 -12.10
C SER A 65 -12.18 -1.46 -11.55
N THR A 66 -11.68 -2.69 -11.66
CA THR A 66 -12.31 -3.91 -11.15
C THR A 66 -11.24 -4.90 -10.74
N TRP A 67 -11.59 -5.83 -9.85
CA TRP A 67 -10.71 -6.92 -9.49
C TRP A 67 -10.46 -7.83 -10.71
N VAL A 68 -9.18 -8.03 -11.06
CA VAL A 68 -8.71 -8.98 -12.06
C VAL A 68 -7.33 -9.52 -11.68
N THR A 69 -7.02 -10.74 -12.09
CA THR A 69 -5.67 -11.31 -11.95
C THR A 69 -4.77 -10.80 -13.09
N LEU A 70 -4.52 -9.49 -13.12
CA LEU A 70 -3.62 -8.86 -14.10
C LEU A 70 -2.15 -8.97 -13.68
N LEU A 71 -1.89 -8.76 -12.40
CA LEU A 71 -0.60 -9.02 -11.77
C LEU A 71 -0.64 -10.39 -11.08
N PRO A 72 0.52 -11.06 -10.89
CA PRO A 72 0.57 -12.47 -10.46
C PRO A 72 -0.09 -12.79 -9.12
N GLU A 73 -0.29 -11.80 -8.25
CA GLU A 73 -0.74 -12.02 -6.88
C GLU A 73 -2.01 -11.24 -6.55
N GLN A 74 -1.97 -9.90 -6.62
CA GLN A 74 -3.05 -9.05 -6.11
C GLN A 74 -3.39 -7.92 -7.07
N SER A 75 -4.65 -7.47 -7.02
CA SER A 75 -5.14 -6.33 -7.80
C SER A 75 -4.68 -5.02 -7.14
N PRO A 76 -3.91 -4.16 -7.83
CA PRO A 76 -3.54 -2.84 -7.30
C PRO A 76 -4.78 -1.99 -7.02
N LEU A 77 -4.84 -1.41 -5.83
CA LEU A 77 -5.91 -0.53 -5.41
C LEU A 77 -5.75 0.86 -6.06
N PRO A 78 -6.86 1.54 -6.43
CA PRO A 78 -6.82 2.97 -6.69
C PRO A 78 -6.47 3.73 -5.41
N VAL A 79 -6.03 4.98 -5.54
CA VAL A 79 -5.73 5.89 -4.41
C VAL A 79 -6.87 5.93 -3.40
N SER A 80 -8.12 6.02 -3.86
CA SER A 80 -9.30 6.00 -3.00
C SER A 80 -9.43 4.70 -2.21
N GLY A 81 -9.12 3.55 -2.84
CA GLY A 81 -9.12 2.25 -2.19
C GLY A 81 -7.99 2.10 -1.16
N ILE A 82 -6.81 2.69 -1.42
CA ILE A 82 -5.72 2.75 -0.45
C ILE A 82 -6.17 3.51 0.81
N VAL A 83 -6.80 4.67 0.63
CA VAL A 83 -7.29 5.51 1.72
C VAL A 83 -8.37 4.77 2.53
N ASP A 84 -9.40 4.28 1.86
CA ASP A 84 -10.51 3.55 2.51
C ASP A 84 -10.00 2.37 3.33
N ARG A 85 -9.10 1.57 2.74
CA ARG A 85 -8.59 0.37 3.36
C ARG A 85 -7.62 0.68 4.51
N TRP A 86 -6.85 1.76 4.42
CA TRP A 86 -6.00 2.21 5.53
C TRP A 86 -6.85 2.72 6.70
N GLN A 87 -7.88 3.54 6.43
CA GLN A 87 -8.81 4.04 7.45
C GLN A 87 -9.53 2.90 8.17
N THR A 88 -10.09 1.96 7.41
CA THR A 88 -10.73 0.76 7.96
C THR A 88 -9.81 0.02 8.94
N ARG A 89 -8.51 -0.12 8.61
CA ARG A 89 -7.56 -0.79 9.49
C ARG A 89 -7.18 0.05 10.71
N MET A 90 -7.06 1.36 10.56
CA MET A 90 -6.84 2.27 11.68
C MET A 90 -8.00 2.24 12.67
N ASP A 91 -9.24 2.21 12.18
CA ASP A 91 -10.45 2.13 13.02
C ASP A 91 -10.48 0.80 13.77
N VAL A 92 -10.36 -0.33 13.06
CA VAL A 92 -10.36 -1.67 13.69
C VAL A 92 -9.20 -1.83 14.68
N ALA A 93 -8.02 -1.30 14.37
CA ALA A 93 -6.88 -1.33 15.28
C ALA A 93 -7.09 -0.45 16.50
N THR A 94 -7.75 0.69 16.37
CA THR A 94 -8.07 1.55 17.51
C THR A 94 -9.10 0.88 18.43
N GLU A 95 -10.12 0.23 17.87
CA GLU A 95 -11.18 -0.43 18.63
C GLU A 95 -10.72 -1.69 19.39
N ASN A 96 -9.65 -2.36 18.91
CA ASN A 96 -9.22 -3.66 19.42
C ASN A 96 -7.80 -3.66 20.01
N ASP A 97 -7.31 -2.49 20.46
CA ASP A 97 -5.94 -2.28 20.98
C ASP A 97 -4.84 -2.76 20.02
N GLY A 98 -5.12 -2.72 18.73
CA GLY A 98 -4.30 -3.23 17.65
C GLY A 98 -3.06 -2.43 17.29
N LEU A 99 -2.99 -1.20 17.79
CA LEU A 99 -1.84 -0.31 17.62
C LEU A 99 -0.74 -0.57 18.67
N THR A 100 -1.03 -1.41 19.67
CA THR A 100 -0.07 -1.77 20.72
C THR A 100 0.30 -3.25 20.58
N ALA A 101 1.59 -3.55 20.72
CA ALA A 101 2.05 -4.93 20.78
C ALA A 101 1.47 -5.62 22.03
N ARG A 102 0.90 -6.81 21.87
CA ARG A 102 0.39 -7.60 23.00
C ARG A 102 1.57 -8.21 23.78
N PRO A 103 1.38 -8.64 25.03
CA PRO A 103 2.47 -9.20 25.84
C PRO A 103 3.18 -10.43 25.24
N TRP A 104 2.56 -11.10 24.27
CA TRP A 104 3.08 -12.28 23.57
C TRP A 104 3.39 -12.02 22.09
N ASP A 105 3.23 -10.79 21.60
CA ASP A 105 3.55 -10.38 20.24
C ASP A 105 4.71 -9.37 20.26
N ASP A 106 5.67 -9.51 19.34
CA ASP A 106 6.81 -8.57 19.25
C ASP A 106 6.41 -7.23 18.62
N GLU A 107 5.29 -7.21 17.88
CA GLU A 107 4.81 -6.05 17.13
C GLU A 107 3.28 -5.92 17.21
N PRO A 108 2.74 -4.71 17.07
CA PRO A 108 1.31 -4.53 16.91
C PRO A 108 0.85 -5.17 15.59
N TRP A 109 -0.38 -5.70 15.56
CA TRP A 109 -0.90 -6.31 14.35
C TRP A 109 -1.14 -5.25 13.24
N TRP A 110 -1.36 -3.99 13.60
CA TRP A 110 -1.42 -2.87 12.67
C TRP A 110 -0.49 -1.73 13.08
N HIS A 111 0.04 -1.00 12.09
CA HIS A 111 0.87 0.17 12.32
C HIS A 111 0.50 1.28 11.33
N PRO A 112 0.45 2.57 11.72
CA PRO A 112 0.09 3.66 10.81
C PRO A 112 0.97 3.77 9.55
N LEU A 113 2.23 3.31 9.62
CA LEU A 113 3.19 3.27 8.51
C LEU A 113 3.02 2.07 7.55
N ARG A 114 2.03 1.21 7.78
CA ARG A 114 1.68 0.10 6.89
C ARG A 114 0.66 0.58 5.85
N VAL A 115 1.09 0.72 4.61
CA VAL A 115 0.25 1.24 3.51
C VAL A 115 -0.30 0.09 2.67
N PRO A 116 -1.62 -0.16 2.68
CA PRO A 116 -2.20 -1.14 1.77
C PRO A 116 -2.08 -0.66 0.32
N TRP A 117 -1.72 -1.55 -0.61
CA TRP A 117 -1.55 -1.16 -2.02
C TRP A 117 -2.27 -2.08 -3.00
N ALA A 118 -2.57 -3.31 -2.61
CA ALA A 118 -3.28 -4.28 -3.44
C ALA A 118 -4.16 -5.18 -2.57
N GLU A 119 -5.18 -5.78 -3.19
CA GLU A 119 -6.14 -6.65 -2.49
C GLU A 119 -6.55 -7.87 -3.33
N SER A 120 -6.83 -8.96 -2.62
CA SER A 120 -7.31 -10.22 -3.17
C SER A 120 -8.83 -10.25 -3.28
N ALA A 121 -9.36 -11.21 -4.05
CA ALA A 121 -10.81 -11.41 -4.12
C ALA A 121 -11.44 -11.73 -2.76
N ASP A 122 -10.69 -12.33 -1.83
CA ASP A 122 -11.11 -12.65 -0.46
C ASP A 122 -10.81 -11.54 0.56
N GLY A 123 -10.37 -10.35 0.11
CA GLY A 123 -10.21 -9.16 0.95
C GLY A 123 -8.91 -9.11 1.76
N VAL A 124 -7.94 -9.96 1.44
CA VAL A 124 -6.60 -9.92 2.03
C VAL A 124 -5.79 -8.85 1.29
N ALA A 125 -5.33 -7.84 2.02
CA ALA A 125 -4.50 -6.80 1.41
C ALA A 125 -3.02 -7.13 1.50
N GLN A 126 -2.31 -6.80 0.43
CA GLN A 126 -0.87 -6.60 0.48
C GLN A 126 -0.55 -5.18 0.94
N VAL A 127 0.50 -5.07 1.73
CA VAL A 127 0.86 -3.88 2.47
C VAL A 127 2.34 -3.59 2.28
N ILE A 128 2.67 -2.33 2.03
CA ILE A 128 4.04 -1.83 2.08
C ILE A 128 4.30 -1.36 3.50
N ASP A 129 5.22 -2.03 4.20
CA ASP A 129 5.68 -1.59 5.52
C ASP A 129 6.79 -0.56 5.36
N GLN A 130 6.56 0.67 5.84
CA GLN A 130 7.56 1.74 5.82
C GLN A 130 8.41 1.79 7.10
N LEU A 131 8.23 0.85 8.03
CA LEU A 131 9.18 0.64 9.11
C LEU A 131 10.48 0.09 8.50
N ASN A 132 11.56 0.86 8.54
CA ASN A 132 12.87 0.52 7.97
C ASN A 132 13.59 -0.64 8.72
N GLY A 133 12.87 -1.67 9.15
CA GLY A 133 13.39 -2.79 9.95
C GLY A 133 13.94 -2.40 11.32
N GLN A 134 13.68 -1.17 11.78
CA GLN A 134 14.04 -0.76 13.14
C GLN A 134 12.92 -1.21 14.07
N PRO A 135 13.22 -2.01 15.12
CA PRO A 135 12.21 -2.39 16.09
C PRO A 135 11.61 -1.14 16.73
N LEU A 136 10.31 -1.18 17.00
CA LEU A 136 9.62 -0.14 17.76
C LEU A 136 10.40 0.05 19.07
N ARG A 137 11.05 1.21 19.24
CA ARG A 137 11.74 1.51 20.50
C ARG A 137 10.68 1.43 21.61
N PRO A 138 10.90 0.63 22.66
CA PRO A 138 9.98 0.66 23.80
C PRO A 138 9.92 2.09 24.33
N ALA A 139 8.72 2.56 24.65
CA ALA A 139 8.53 3.84 25.32
C ALA A 139 9.45 3.89 26.55
N PRO A 140 10.13 5.02 26.83
CA PRO A 140 10.94 5.13 28.04
C PRO A 140 10.03 4.86 29.24
N ILE A 141 10.32 3.77 29.94
CA ILE A 141 9.68 3.47 31.23
C ILE A 141 10.05 4.65 32.13
N GLY A 142 9.07 5.51 32.40
CA GLY A 142 9.22 6.56 33.39
C GLY A 142 9.47 5.91 34.73
N LEU A 143 10.74 5.80 35.13
CA LEU A 143 11.14 5.54 36.50
C LEU A 143 10.81 6.79 37.34
N GLY A 144 9.53 6.94 37.66
CA GLY A 144 9.07 7.82 38.72
C GLY A 144 9.21 7.08 40.05
N LEU A 145 10.42 7.10 40.62
CA LEU A 145 10.64 6.85 42.05
C LEU A 145 11.37 8.06 42.64
N SER A 146 10.62 8.91 43.34
CA SER A 146 11.01 9.57 44.59
C SER A 146 9.78 10.24 45.19
#